data_AF-X0T0N6-F1
#
_entry.id   AF-X0T0N6-F1
#
_cell.length_a   1.000
_cell.length_b   1.000
_cell.length_c   1.000
_cell.angle_alpha   90.00
_cell.angle_beta   90.00
_cell.angle_gamma   90.00
#
_symmetry.space_group_name_H-M   'P 1'
#
loop_
_entity.id
_entity.type
_entity.pdbx_description
1 polymer ?
#
loop_
_entity_poly.entity_id
_entity_poly.type
_entity_poly.pdbx_seq_one_letter_code
_entity_poly.pdbx_strand_id
1 'polypeptide(L)'
;PYLFYKDFFMEGKPAFVPSKDISLLDVLDIVGETGGVPVLAHPGASFQNVNKKDLSLLKSRGLKGLEVYTSYHNEEQTRNYKRLAEEFDLVPTAGSDFHGMIKPHIAFGSVKEGGYWMIDKLRKRRP
;
A
#
# COMPACT_ATOMS: atom_id res chain seq x y z
N PRO A 1 12.96 -11.53 -16.21
CA PRO A 1 13.49 -10.17 -15.92
C PRO A 1 14.73 -10.25 -15.04
N TYR A 2 15.87 -9.78 -15.54
CA TYR A 2 17.04 -9.51 -14.72
C TYR A 2 16.68 -8.40 -13.74
N LEU A 3 16.56 -8.71 -12.45
CA LEU A 3 16.24 -7.74 -11.43
C LEU A 3 17.54 -7.20 -10.86
N PHE A 4 18.16 -6.28 -11.59
CA PHE A 4 19.43 -5.61 -11.24
C PHE A 4 19.51 -5.23 -9.75
N TYR A 5 18.42 -4.73 -9.17
CA TYR A 5 18.40 -4.34 -7.75
C TYR A 5 18.60 -5.52 -6.78
N LYS A 6 18.17 -6.74 -7.15
CA LYS A 6 18.35 -7.95 -6.31
C LYS A 6 19.80 -8.41 -6.25
N ASP A 7 20.58 -8.13 -7.27
CA ASP A 7 21.98 -8.57 -7.35
C ASP A 7 22.94 -7.58 -6.69
N PHE A 8 22.57 -6.29 -6.66
CA PHE A 8 23.47 -5.23 -6.20
C PHE A 8 22.99 -4.51 -4.94
N PHE A 9 21.68 -4.29 -4.76
CA PHE A 9 21.17 -3.32 -3.78
C PHE A 9 20.38 -3.94 -2.61
N MET A 10 20.11 -5.25 -2.63
CA MET A 10 19.51 -5.93 -1.48
C MET A 10 20.51 -6.12 -0.33
N GLU A 11 20.01 -6.33 0.89
CA GLU A 11 20.86 -6.64 2.04
C GLU A 11 21.85 -7.79 1.73
N GLY A 12 23.13 -7.57 2.08
CA GLY A 12 24.21 -8.50 1.77
C GLY A 12 24.75 -8.44 0.33
N LYS A 13 24.29 -7.50 -0.51
CA LYS A 13 24.77 -7.32 -1.90
C LYS A 13 25.80 -6.20 -2.03
N PRO A 14 26.62 -6.18 -3.11
CA PRO A 14 27.80 -5.31 -3.22
C PRO A 14 27.56 -3.80 -3.10
N ALA A 15 26.37 -3.32 -3.43
CA ALA A 15 25.98 -1.91 -3.39
C ALA A 15 24.89 -1.63 -2.34
N PHE A 16 24.70 -2.53 -1.37
CA PHE A 16 23.76 -2.30 -0.27
C PHE A 16 24.26 -1.19 0.64
N VAL A 17 23.40 -0.21 0.88
CA VAL A 17 23.58 0.80 1.91
C VAL A 17 22.34 0.74 2.81
N PRO A 18 22.50 0.58 4.14
CA PRO A 18 21.36 0.61 5.06
C PRO A 18 20.57 1.90 4.91
N SER A 19 19.27 1.78 4.64
CA SER A 19 18.37 2.94 4.62
C SER A 19 17.95 3.30 6.04
N LYS A 20 17.94 4.60 6.35
CA LYS A 20 17.32 5.13 7.58
C LYS A 20 15.92 5.60 7.23
N ASP A 21 14.97 4.70 7.36
CA ASP A 21 13.56 5.00 7.12
C ASP A 21 12.89 5.49 8.41
N ILE A 22 11.88 6.34 8.24
CA ILE A 22 10.95 6.69 9.30
C ILE A 22 10.01 5.49 9.56
N SER A 23 9.66 5.22 10.82
CA SER A 23 8.77 4.10 11.12
C SER A 23 7.36 4.37 10.57
N LEU A 24 6.65 3.33 10.18
CA LEU A 24 5.26 3.44 9.71
C LEU A 24 4.35 4.12 10.74
N LEU A 25 4.58 3.89 12.04
CA LEU A 25 3.80 4.51 13.10
C LEU A 25 4.10 6.01 13.21
N ASP A 26 5.36 6.42 13.11
CA ASP A 26 5.74 7.83 13.12
C ASP A 26 5.16 8.56 11.90
N VAL A 27 5.16 7.93 10.72
CA VAL A 27 4.49 8.49 9.52
C VAL A 27 3.01 8.72 9.78
N LEU A 28 2.32 7.76 10.38
CA LEU A 28 0.90 7.89 10.68
C LEU A 28 0.61 8.99 11.71
N ASP A 29 1.51 9.21 12.65
CA ASP A 29 1.38 10.28 13.66
C ASP A 29 1.52 11.68 13.05
N ILE A 30 2.42 11.87 12.08
CA ILE A 30 2.72 13.21 11.51
C ILE A 30 1.97 13.53 10.22
N VAL A 31 1.47 12.52 9.48
CA VAL A 31 0.86 12.75 8.15
C VAL A 31 -0.34 13.71 8.23
N GLY A 32 -1.05 13.73 9.35
CA GLY A 32 -2.18 14.62 9.56
C GLY A 32 -1.80 16.10 9.50
N GLU A 33 -0.60 16.46 9.94
CA GLU A 33 -0.10 17.85 9.92
C GLU A 33 0.11 18.37 8.49
N THR A 34 0.24 17.45 7.52
CA THR A 34 0.42 17.79 6.10
C THR A 34 -0.91 17.96 5.35
N GLY A 35 -2.06 17.69 5.98
CA GLY A 35 -3.35 17.55 5.31
C GLY A 35 -3.47 16.28 4.45
N GLY A 36 -2.51 15.36 4.60
CA GLY A 36 -2.44 14.08 3.93
C GLY A 36 -3.44 13.06 4.48
N VAL A 37 -3.70 12.02 3.70
CA VAL A 37 -4.61 10.93 4.05
C VAL A 37 -3.86 9.60 3.87
N PRO A 38 -3.46 8.92 4.95
CA PRO A 38 -2.63 7.73 4.85
C PRO A 38 -3.41 6.51 4.31
N VAL A 39 -2.80 5.84 3.33
CA VAL A 39 -3.29 4.60 2.72
C VAL A 39 -2.17 3.57 2.78
N LEU A 40 -2.46 2.36 3.27
CA LEU A 40 -1.50 1.27 3.30
C LEU A 40 -1.43 0.62 1.90
N ALA A 41 -0.30 0.78 1.22
CA ALA A 41 -0.09 0.26 -0.13
C ALA A 41 0.25 -1.23 -0.14
N HIS A 42 -0.28 -1.93 -1.15
CA HIS A 42 -0.06 -3.33 -1.55
C HIS A 42 0.43 -4.25 -0.42
N PRO A 43 -0.39 -4.46 0.63
CA PRO A 43 0.02 -5.22 1.83
C PRO A 43 0.48 -6.65 1.52
N GLY A 44 -0.03 -7.28 0.46
CA GLY A 44 0.40 -8.61 0.01
C GLY A 44 1.84 -8.67 -0.51
N ALA A 45 2.44 -7.54 -0.91
CA ALA A 45 3.84 -7.46 -1.33
C ALA A 45 4.79 -7.17 -0.16
N SER A 46 4.46 -6.19 0.69
CA SER A 46 5.40 -5.66 1.69
C SER A 46 5.38 -6.42 3.02
N PHE A 47 4.24 -7.01 3.39
CA PHE A 47 4.07 -7.65 4.71
C PHE A 47 3.80 -9.15 4.63
N GLN A 48 3.66 -9.69 3.40
CA GLN A 48 3.24 -11.05 3.08
C GLN A 48 1.82 -11.43 3.57
N ASN A 49 1.34 -10.90 4.70
CA ASN A 49 -0.07 -10.79 5.09
C ASN A 49 -0.25 -9.84 6.28
N VAL A 50 -0.83 -8.67 6.05
CA VAL A 50 -1.28 -7.79 7.13
C VAL A 50 -2.49 -8.40 7.81
N ASN A 51 -2.46 -8.58 9.13
CA ASN A 51 -3.53 -9.19 9.89
C ASN A 51 -4.43 -8.15 10.60
N LYS A 52 -5.48 -8.61 11.28
CA LYS A 52 -6.42 -7.74 12.01
C LYS A 52 -5.78 -6.92 13.13
N LYS A 53 -4.81 -7.49 13.85
CA LYS A 53 -4.11 -6.80 14.94
C LYS A 53 -3.29 -5.64 14.38
N ASP A 54 -2.60 -5.87 13.27
CA ASP A 54 -1.83 -4.84 12.58
C ASP A 54 -2.74 -3.71 12.11
N LEU A 55 -3.85 -4.03 11.42
CA LEU A 55 -4.79 -3.00 10.95
C LEU A 55 -5.45 -2.26 12.11
N SER A 56 -5.76 -2.93 13.22
CA SER A 56 -6.29 -2.27 14.42
C SER A 56 -5.31 -1.22 14.95
N LEU A 57 -4.02 -1.56 15.06
CA LEU A 57 -2.97 -0.64 15.47
C LEU A 57 -2.79 0.51 14.47
N LEU A 58 -2.70 0.21 13.17
CA LEU A 58 -2.53 1.26 12.15
C LEU A 58 -3.74 2.19 12.10
N LYS A 59 -4.96 1.64 12.24
CA LYS A 59 -6.20 2.41 12.31
C LYS A 59 -6.24 3.32 13.52
N SER A 60 -5.84 2.83 14.71
CA SER A 60 -5.81 3.65 15.93
C SER A 60 -4.80 4.79 15.84
N ARG A 61 -3.76 4.64 15.01
CA ARG A 61 -2.79 5.69 14.67
C ARG A 61 -3.19 6.57 13.49
N GLY A 62 -4.39 6.39 12.93
CA GLY A 62 -4.95 7.31 11.93
C GLY A 62 -4.95 6.81 10.49
N LEU A 63 -4.65 5.53 10.21
CA LEU A 63 -4.80 4.95 8.87
C LEU A 63 -6.22 5.17 8.31
N LYS A 64 -6.33 5.62 7.06
CA LYS A 64 -7.63 5.96 6.44
C LYS A 64 -8.01 5.10 5.24
N GLY A 65 -7.05 4.45 4.59
CA GLY A 65 -7.29 3.56 3.47
C GLY A 65 -6.39 2.34 3.44
N LEU A 66 -6.80 1.36 2.64
CA LEU A 66 -6.08 0.12 2.37
C LEU A 66 -6.09 -0.11 0.85
N GLU A 67 -4.95 -0.36 0.23
CA GLU A 67 -4.92 -0.80 -1.16
C GLU A 67 -5.40 -2.24 -1.24
N VAL A 68 -6.55 -2.43 -1.89
CA VAL A 68 -7.22 -3.72 -2.03
C VAL A 68 -6.99 -4.27 -3.43
N TYR A 69 -7.10 -3.41 -4.45
CA TYR A 69 -7.05 -3.80 -5.85
C TYR A 69 -5.68 -3.42 -6.44
N THR A 70 -4.84 -4.43 -6.63
CA THR A 70 -3.48 -4.29 -7.15
C THR A 70 -3.03 -5.61 -7.77
N SER A 71 -2.06 -5.58 -8.68
CA SER A 71 -1.49 -6.79 -9.29
C SER A 71 -0.72 -7.69 -8.31
N TYR A 72 -0.46 -7.18 -7.10
CA TYR A 72 0.22 -7.93 -6.03
C TYR A 72 -0.70 -8.88 -5.26
N HIS A 73 -2.02 -8.78 -5.43
CA HIS A 73 -2.98 -9.61 -4.73
C HIS A 73 -3.57 -10.65 -5.66
N ASN A 74 -3.60 -11.90 -5.21
CA ASN A 74 -4.47 -12.90 -5.81
C ASN A 74 -5.94 -12.63 -5.40
N GLU A 75 -6.88 -13.43 -5.92
CA GLU A 75 -8.30 -13.22 -5.64
C GLU A 75 -8.65 -13.40 -4.16
N GLU A 76 -8.00 -14.34 -3.47
CA GLU A 76 -8.23 -14.60 -2.05
C GLU A 76 -7.76 -13.43 -1.20
N GLN A 77 -6.57 -12.91 -1.47
CA GLN A 77 -6.02 -11.71 -0.82
C GLN A 77 -6.90 -10.50 -1.09
N THR A 78 -7.36 -10.30 -2.33
CA THR A 78 -8.28 -9.21 -2.67
C THR A 78 -9.58 -9.30 -1.87
N ARG A 79 -10.20 -10.48 -1.80
CA ARG A 79 -11.41 -10.71 -0.99
C ARG A 79 -11.15 -10.44 0.50
N ASN A 80 -10.03 -10.92 1.03
CA ASN A 80 -9.69 -10.74 2.44
C ASN A 80 -9.43 -9.27 2.78
N TYR A 81 -8.62 -8.57 1.98
CA TYR A 81 -8.32 -7.16 2.22
C TYR A 81 -9.54 -6.26 1.99
N LYS A 82 -10.43 -6.58 1.05
CA LYS A 82 -11.72 -5.91 0.92
C LYS A 82 -12.55 -6.04 2.21
N ARG A 83 -12.70 -7.26 2.72
CA ARG A 83 -13.42 -7.54 3.96
C ARG A 83 -12.81 -6.79 5.15
N LEU A 84 -11.48 -6.78 5.25
CA LEU A 84 -10.77 -6.04 6.30
C LEU A 84 -10.93 -4.53 6.17
N ALA A 85 -10.89 -3.99 4.94
CA ALA A 85 -11.13 -2.57 4.72
C ALA A 85 -12.53 -2.16 5.18
N GLU A 86 -13.55 -2.98 4.90
CA GLU A 86 -14.92 -2.77 5.38
C GLU A 86 -15.00 -2.87 6.92
N GLU A 87 -14.40 -3.91 7.51
CA GLU A 87 -14.40 -4.15 8.97
C GLU A 87 -13.77 -2.99 9.78
N PHE A 88 -12.68 -2.41 9.29
CA PHE A 88 -11.95 -1.33 9.97
C PHE A 88 -12.34 0.08 9.51
N ASP A 89 -13.40 0.21 8.70
CA ASP A 89 -13.79 1.46 8.06
C ASP A 89 -12.59 2.16 7.39
N LEU A 90 -11.90 1.44 6.50
CA LEU A 90 -10.83 1.95 5.64
C LEU A 90 -11.37 2.08 4.22
N VAL A 91 -10.96 3.13 3.51
CA VAL A 91 -11.30 3.26 2.08
C VAL A 91 -10.55 2.17 1.31
N PRO A 92 -11.24 1.24 0.61
CA PRO A 92 -10.57 0.30 -0.26
C PRO A 92 -10.12 1.04 -1.53
N THR A 93 -8.82 1.05 -1.78
CA THR A 93 -8.21 1.79 -2.89
C THR A 93 -7.62 0.82 -3.92
N ALA A 94 -7.24 1.40 -5.07
CA ALA A 94 -6.74 0.69 -6.23
C ALA A 94 -5.50 1.38 -6.79
N GLY A 95 -4.51 0.59 -7.22
CA GLY A 95 -3.29 1.10 -7.83
C GLY A 95 -2.57 0.05 -8.67
N SER A 96 -2.14 0.46 -9.86
CA SER A 96 -1.38 -0.41 -10.76
C SER A 96 0.06 -0.63 -10.30
N ASP A 97 0.62 0.33 -9.57
CA ASP A 97 2.05 0.39 -9.25
C ASP A 97 2.94 0.20 -10.51
N PHE A 98 2.57 0.92 -11.58
CA PHE A 98 3.19 0.86 -12.90
C PHE A 98 4.65 1.34 -12.87
N HIS A 99 5.55 0.55 -13.47
CA HIS A 99 6.98 0.84 -13.56
C HIS A 99 7.54 0.65 -14.99
N GLY A 100 6.68 0.75 -16.02
CA GLY A 100 7.08 0.64 -17.42
C GLY A 100 7.84 -0.65 -17.73
N MET A 101 9.02 -0.53 -18.35
CA MET A 101 9.83 -1.68 -18.76
C MET A 101 10.25 -2.60 -17.59
N ILE A 102 10.27 -2.10 -16.35
CA ILE A 102 10.57 -2.91 -15.16
C ILE A 102 9.42 -3.89 -14.85
N LYS A 103 8.17 -3.50 -15.14
CA LYS A 103 6.96 -4.33 -14.99
C LYS A 103 6.15 -4.33 -16.30
N PRO A 104 6.64 -4.98 -17.37
CA PRO A 104 6.06 -4.84 -18.70
C PRO A 104 4.62 -5.40 -18.82
N HIS A 105 4.20 -6.24 -17.87
CA HIS A 105 2.85 -6.81 -17.83
C HIS A 105 1.83 -5.98 -17.06
N ILE A 106 2.28 -4.89 -16.43
CA ILE A 106 1.41 -3.96 -15.71
C ILE A 106 1.26 -2.72 -16.59
N ALA A 107 0.03 -2.39 -16.98
CA ALA A 107 -0.26 -1.17 -17.72
C ALA A 107 -0.69 -0.05 -16.76
N PHE A 108 -0.37 1.19 -17.11
CA PHE A 108 -0.84 2.35 -16.36
C PHE A 108 -2.38 2.38 -16.36
N GLY A 109 -2.98 2.49 -15.17
CA GLY A 109 -4.44 2.50 -15.03
C GLY A 109 -5.13 1.14 -15.29
N SER A 110 -4.40 0.02 -15.23
CA SER A 110 -4.95 -1.31 -15.53
C SER A 110 -5.94 -1.86 -14.50
N VAL A 111 -6.04 -1.25 -13.32
CA VAL A 111 -6.91 -1.73 -12.23
C VAL A 111 -8.35 -1.27 -12.45
N LYS A 112 -9.20 -2.19 -12.90
CA LYS A 112 -10.58 -1.91 -13.35
C LYS A 112 -11.51 -1.46 -12.22
N GLU A 113 -11.23 -1.88 -10.99
CA GLU A 113 -11.99 -1.53 -9.80
C GLU A 113 -11.73 -0.09 -9.34
N GLY A 114 -10.66 0.54 -9.86
CA GLY A 114 -10.32 1.92 -9.56
C GLY A 114 -11.41 2.89 -10.01
N GLY A 115 -11.88 3.73 -9.09
CA GLY A 115 -12.90 4.73 -9.38
C GLY A 115 -12.70 6.01 -8.58
N TYR A 116 -13.12 7.15 -9.15
CA TYR A 116 -12.92 8.46 -8.53
C TYR A 116 -13.58 8.60 -7.16
N TRP A 117 -14.65 7.83 -6.89
CA TRP A 117 -15.31 7.77 -5.59
C TRP A 117 -14.33 7.41 -4.44
N MET A 118 -13.26 6.66 -4.72
CA MET A 118 -12.22 6.33 -3.74
C MET A 118 -11.52 7.62 -3.27
N ILE A 119 -11.21 8.50 -4.23
CA ILE A 119 -10.59 9.81 -3.97
C ILE A 119 -11.55 10.70 -3.18
N ASP A 120 -12.84 10.73 -3.55
CA ASP A 120 -13.83 11.52 -2.82
C ASP A 120 -14.00 11.03 -1.38
N LYS A 121 -13.99 9.72 -1.14
CA LYS A 121 -14.00 9.17 0.22
C LYS A 121 -12.74 9.51 1.01
N LEU A 122 -11.56 9.46 0.39
CA LEU A 122 -10.30 9.85 1.04
C LEU A 122 -10.28 11.34 1.37
N ARG A 123 -10.72 12.21 0.46
CA ARG A 123 -10.78 13.67 0.69
C ARG A 123 -11.65 14.03 1.89
N LYS A 124 -12.77 13.33 2.09
CA LYS A 124 -13.65 13.50 3.26
C LYS A 124 -13.03 13.04 4.59
N ARG A 125 -11.86 12.37 4.54
CA ARG A 125 -11.12 11.85 5.70
C ARG A 125 -9.82 12.61 5.96
N ARG A 126 -9.61 13.73 5.27
CA ARG A 126 -8.55 14.68 5.64
C ARG A 126 -8.75 15.13 7.10
N PRO A 127 -7.66 15.31 7.86
CA PRO A 127 -7.70 15.89 9.20
C PRO A 127 -8.34 17.28 9.21
#